data_AF-S8E5M0-F1
#
_entry.id   AF-S8E5M0-F1
#
_cell.length_a   1.000
_cell.length_b   1.000
_cell.length_c   1.000
_cell.angle_alpha   90.00
_cell.angle_beta   90.00
_cell.angle_gamma   90.00
#
_symmetry.space_group_name_H-M   'P 1'
#
loop_
_entity.id
_entity.type
_entity.pdbx_description
1 polymer ?
#
loop_
_entity_poly.entity_id
_entity_poly.type
_entity_poly.pdbx_seq_one_letter_code
_entity_poly.pdbx_strand_id
1 'polypeptide(L)'
;MLHLSSTHVVWRDAYISDVLSLGLPFPHNQLADMKSAELERSVKRALRIGSFWQSGRTQPTTAVDFAASSGTGVSDVRFLPGYDGRRIATLSKGIWSVISCWEIPSHKTGEASGSGVRKVAEWCPKGTIITGLVVNSDVHSEAIIATSVNGRRQCIQVLSLDDAEDGSSDLRSLGAIDTSMRPITLQGDRLAYSDDSSRTIITSWRTGALALLQGADEPVDQHFQYNRCLQVVFAHKSVLVVRARSIELFPEPSLKPASECLTYRPLAFHSFGWIDGVSVNAQTHGGDPNDALEPLSILLRAESDDPWMSDMHTLDLYVLEPNSAYVRTEADEDLPGAPSHRLPSPYLFPPKHSTLSSPSVRGFLRCTDVVLGPCGTAIWIQPRPARSADLTTLDVHSSDTQGPRPNAETEVLAGAVFAGSLREESDHGGGEKSVGARTVYVRDSAGSGNWTAMDYVEELGVVALASTQGVVTVLEFG
;
A
#
# COMPACT_ATOMS: atom_id res chain seq x y z
N MET A 1 32.12 -16.40 22.85
CA MET A 1 31.36 -16.06 21.63
C MET A 1 30.09 -15.25 21.90
N LEU A 2 29.30 -15.52 22.95
CA LEU A 2 28.06 -14.79 23.24
C LEU A 2 28.22 -13.26 23.52
N HIS A 3 29.38 -12.80 23.99
CA HIS A 3 29.61 -11.35 24.21
C HIS A 3 29.98 -10.57 22.94
N LEU A 4 30.50 -11.24 21.89
CA LEU A 4 30.81 -10.58 20.63
C LEU A 4 29.52 -10.31 19.83
N SER A 5 28.56 -11.24 19.87
CA SER A 5 27.25 -11.10 19.21
C SER A 5 26.34 -10.03 19.83
N SER A 6 26.65 -9.49 21.01
CA SER A 6 25.86 -8.40 21.61
C SER A 6 26.41 -7.00 21.29
N THR A 7 27.51 -6.90 20.54
CA THR A 7 28.18 -5.63 20.28
C THR A 7 27.52 -4.91 19.10
N HIS A 8 27.12 -3.65 19.27
CA HIS A 8 26.50 -2.83 18.23
C HIS A 8 27.32 -2.78 16.93
N VAL A 9 28.64 -2.67 17.05
CA VAL A 9 29.57 -2.58 15.90
C VAL A 9 29.44 -3.79 14.99
N VAL A 10 29.34 -5.00 15.54
CA VAL A 10 29.23 -6.24 14.74
C VAL A 10 27.96 -6.23 13.89
N TRP A 11 26.83 -5.82 14.47
CA TRP A 11 25.57 -5.78 13.71
C TRP A 11 25.48 -4.59 12.76
N ARG A 12 26.17 -3.48 13.05
CA ARG A 12 26.33 -2.38 12.10
C ARG A 12 27.16 -2.81 10.89
N ASP A 13 28.24 -3.55 11.11
CA ASP A 13 29.06 -4.09 10.04
C ASP A 13 28.27 -5.09 9.19
N ALA A 14 27.55 -6.03 9.81
CA ALA A 14 26.67 -6.97 9.11
C ALA A 14 25.54 -6.26 8.34
N TYR A 15 24.98 -5.19 8.91
CA TYR A 15 24.02 -4.35 8.19
C TYR A 15 24.64 -3.75 6.92
N ILE A 16 25.83 -3.15 7.01
CA ILE A 16 26.48 -2.55 5.83
C ILE A 16 26.85 -3.63 4.80
N SER A 17 27.45 -4.73 5.25
CA SER A 17 28.02 -5.75 4.36
C SER A 17 26.98 -6.68 3.75
N ASP A 18 25.89 -6.98 4.46
CA ASP A 18 24.97 -8.07 4.07
C ASP A 18 23.53 -7.59 3.85
N VAL A 19 23.13 -6.43 4.39
CA VAL A 19 21.77 -5.89 4.21
C VAL A 19 21.78 -4.75 3.20
N LEU A 20 22.58 -3.71 3.46
CA LEU A 20 22.64 -2.52 2.62
C LEU A 20 23.25 -2.82 1.24
N SER A 21 24.36 -3.57 1.19
CA SER A 21 25.03 -3.96 -0.06
C SER A 21 24.11 -4.79 -0.98
N LEU A 22 23.26 -5.63 -0.40
CA LEU A 22 22.32 -6.50 -1.10
C LEU A 22 20.96 -5.83 -1.32
N GLY A 23 20.77 -4.58 -0.85
CA GLY A 23 19.50 -3.86 -0.91
C GLY A 23 18.32 -4.63 -0.32
N LEU A 24 18.53 -5.28 0.83
CA LEU A 24 17.48 -6.04 1.50
C LEU A 24 16.52 -5.12 2.27
N PRO A 25 15.24 -5.48 2.42
CA PRO A 25 14.27 -4.71 3.19
C PRO A 25 14.72 -4.44 4.62
N PHE A 26 14.81 -3.17 4.99
CA PHE A 26 15.25 -2.75 6.31
C PHE A 26 14.64 -1.39 6.71
N PRO A 27 14.22 -1.19 7.98
CA PRO A 27 13.70 0.08 8.49
C PRO A 27 14.80 1.15 8.65
N HIS A 28 15.25 1.72 7.54
CA HIS A 28 16.40 2.64 7.49
C HIS A 28 16.22 3.90 8.36
N ASN A 29 14.98 4.40 8.47
CA ASN A 29 14.65 5.64 9.19
C ASN A 29 14.92 5.58 10.70
N GLN A 30 15.16 4.38 11.26
CA GLN A 30 15.36 4.18 12.70
C GLN A 30 16.79 3.78 13.06
N LEU A 31 17.69 3.62 12.08
CA LEU A 31 19.02 3.04 12.30
C LEU A 31 19.85 3.79 13.35
N ALA A 32 19.75 5.12 13.41
CA ALA A 32 20.50 5.95 14.36
C ALA A 32 20.09 5.72 15.82
N ASP A 33 18.82 5.39 16.05
CA ASP A 33 18.23 5.26 17.38
C ASP A 33 18.11 3.79 17.85
N MET A 34 18.39 2.83 16.96
CA MET A 34 18.26 1.41 17.25
C MET A 34 19.25 0.93 18.32
N LYS A 35 18.73 0.28 19.35
CA LYS A 35 19.56 -0.43 20.32
C LYS A 35 20.18 -1.67 19.67
N SER A 36 21.30 -2.16 20.20
CA SER A 36 22.02 -3.31 19.63
C SER A 36 21.14 -4.56 19.43
N ALA A 37 20.24 -4.84 20.38
CA ALA A 37 19.33 -5.98 20.29
C ALA A 37 18.18 -5.80 19.27
N GLU A 38 17.84 -4.55 18.95
CA GLU A 38 16.89 -4.21 17.88
C GLU A 38 17.60 -4.31 16.53
N LEU A 39 18.78 -3.73 16.40
CA LEU A 39 19.61 -3.83 15.19
C LEU A 39 19.89 -5.30 14.82
N GLU A 40 20.30 -6.12 15.79
CA GLU A 40 20.48 -7.57 15.60
C GLU A 40 19.22 -8.23 15.01
N ARG A 41 18.06 -7.91 15.58
CA ARG A 41 16.78 -8.50 15.16
C ARG A 41 16.40 -8.04 13.76
N SER A 42 16.58 -6.76 13.46
CA SER A 42 16.27 -6.17 12.16
C SER A 42 17.20 -6.72 11.07
N VAL A 43 18.50 -6.84 11.32
CA VAL A 43 19.46 -7.46 10.39
C VAL A 43 19.10 -8.92 10.12
N LYS A 44 18.88 -9.71 11.17
CA LYS A 44 18.46 -11.11 11.01
C LYS A 44 17.14 -11.25 10.27
N ARG A 45 16.21 -10.31 10.45
CA ARG A 45 14.93 -10.30 9.74
C ARG A 45 15.13 -10.00 8.26
N ALA A 46 15.84 -8.92 7.94
CA ALA A 46 16.17 -8.54 6.56
C ALA A 46 16.83 -9.69 5.79
N LEU A 47 17.81 -10.37 6.40
CA LEU A 47 18.46 -11.55 5.81
C LEU A 47 17.49 -12.70 5.53
N ARG A 48 16.55 -12.97 6.44
CA ARG A 48 15.55 -14.02 6.27
C ARG A 48 14.52 -13.67 5.19
N ILE A 49 14.09 -12.41 5.12
CA ILE A 49 13.18 -11.90 4.08
C ILE A 49 13.87 -11.97 2.71
N GLY A 50 15.11 -11.48 2.61
CA GLY A 50 15.91 -11.57 1.40
C GLY A 50 16.08 -13.01 0.92
N SER A 51 16.42 -13.91 1.84
CA SER A 51 16.51 -15.34 1.55
C SER A 51 15.17 -15.92 1.06
N PHE A 52 14.02 -15.55 1.67
CA PHE A 52 12.71 -16.00 1.21
C PHE A 52 12.44 -15.60 -0.24
N TRP A 53 12.69 -14.34 -0.59
CA TRP A 53 12.45 -13.84 -1.96
C TRP A 53 13.37 -14.50 -2.98
N GLN A 54 14.65 -14.71 -2.64
CA GLN A 54 15.64 -15.34 -3.52
C GLN A 54 15.49 -16.87 -3.62
N SER A 55 15.09 -17.57 -2.57
CA SER A 55 15.15 -19.04 -2.52
C SER A 55 14.01 -19.78 -3.24
N GLY A 56 13.15 -19.08 -3.98
CA GLY A 56 11.97 -19.69 -4.61
C GLY A 56 10.91 -20.23 -3.63
N ARG A 57 11.01 -19.93 -2.33
CA ARG A 57 10.05 -20.42 -1.31
C ARG A 57 8.67 -19.83 -1.56
N THR A 58 7.64 -20.66 -1.40
CA THR A 58 6.23 -20.32 -1.70
C THR A 58 5.33 -20.33 -0.49
N GLN A 59 5.87 -20.58 0.71
CA GLN A 59 5.07 -20.66 1.94
C GLN A 59 5.60 -19.69 2.99
N PRO A 60 4.70 -19.00 3.72
CA PRO A 60 5.08 -18.15 4.84
C PRO A 60 5.65 -18.99 5.98
N THR A 61 6.50 -18.37 6.80
CA THR A 61 7.12 -19.01 7.96
C THR A 61 6.08 -19.20 9.07
N THR A 62 5.16 -18.25 9.20
CA THR A 62 4.05 -18.29 10.16
C THR A 62 2.76 -17.80 9.48
N ALA A 63 1.64 -18.35 9.91
CA ALA A 63 0.30 -17.92 9.51
C ALA A 63 -0.59 -17.91 10.75
N VAL A 64 -1.21 -16.77 11.05
CA VAL A 64 -2.11 -16.59 12.19
C VAL A 64 -3.46 -16.11 11.69
N ASP A 65 -4.48 -16.93 11.91
CA ASP A 65 -5.86 -16.56 11.65
C ASP A 65 -6.55 -16.11 12.94
N PHE A 66 -7.33 -15.05 12.87
CA PHE A 66 -8.23 -14.63 13.95
C PHE A 66 -9.53 -14.04 13.42
N ALA A 67 -10.60 -14.19 14.19
CA ALA A 67 -11.91 -13.61 13.88
C ALA A 67 -11.95 -12.14 14.33
N ALA A 68 -11.74 -11.21 13.40
CA ALA A 68 -11.86 -9.78 13.67
C ALA A 68 -13.33 -9.34 13.79
N SER A 69 -14.25 -10.09 13.21
CA SER A 69 -15.68 -9.82 13.30
C SER A 69 -16.51 -11.10 13.23
N SER A 70 -17.63 -11.13 13.96
CA SER A 70 -18.57 -12.25 13.97
C SER A 70 -19.57 -12.13 12.82
N GLY A 71 -19.19 -12.62 11.64
CA GLY A 71 -20.10 -12.77 10.49
C GLY A 71 -20.29 -11.51 9.64
N THR A 72 -19.53 -10.44 9.87
CA THR A 72 -19.46 -9.31 8.93
C THR A 72 -18.07 -9.21 8.32
N GLY A 73 -18.01 -8.89 7.03
CA GLY A 73 -16.74 -8.78 6.31
C GLY A 73 -15.88 -7.63 6.83
N VAL A 74 -14.57 -7.85 6.82
CA VAL A 74 -13.58 -6.81 7.08
C VAL A 74 -13.23 -6.17 5.74
N SER A 75 -13.58 -4.90 5.55
CA SER A 75 -13.38 -4.20 4.28
C SER A 75 -12.04 -3.50 4.14
N ASP A 76 -11.29 -3.34 5.24
CA ASP A 76 -9.96 -2.74 5.23
C ASP A 76 -9.13 -3.36 6.37
N VAL A 77 -7.84 -3.53 6.14
CA VAL A 77 -6.87 -4.04 7.11
C VAL A 77 -5.56 -3.29 6.89
N ARG A 78 -4.96 -2.76 7.95
CA ARG A 78 -3.72 -1.99 7.87
C ARG A 78 -2.82 -2.26 9.06
N PHE A 79 -1.53 -2.42 8.85
CA PHE A 79 -0.56 -2.39 9.94
C PHE A 79 -0.42 -0.97 10.48
N LEU A 80 -0.33 -0.84 11.81
CA LEU A 80 -0.03 0.43 12.46
C LEU A 80 1.50 0.61 12.52
N PRO A 81 2.06 1.69 11.95
CA PRO A 81 3.50 1.95 12.05
C PRO A 81 3.97 2.11 13.50
N GLY A 82 5.21 1.69 13.77
CA GLY A 82 5.84 1.75 15.11
C GLY A 82 5.63 0.55 16.00
N TYR A 83 4.78 -0.38 15.61
CA TYR A 83 4.46 -1.55 16.43
C TYR A 83 5.14 -2.84 15.95
N ASP A 84 6.21 -2.75 15.17
CA ASP A 84 6.98 -3.90 14.67
C ASP A 84 6.10 -4.96 13.96
N GLY A 85 5.04 -4.51 13.26
CA GLY A 85 4.09 -5.38 12.56
C GLY A 85 3.10 -6.12 13.47
N ARG A 86 3.09 -5.79 14.77
CA ARG A 86 2.26 -6.48 15.76
C ARG A 86 0.90 -5.85 15.95
N ARG A 87 0.71 -4.58 15.57
CA ARG A 87 -0.59 -3.93 15.65
C ARG A 87 -1.22 -3.75 14.29
N ILE A 88 -2.49 -4.15 14.18
CA ILE A 88 -3.29 -4.04 12.97
C ILE A 88 -4.59 -3.31 13.28
N ALA A 89 -4.97 -2.37 12.43
CA ALA A 89 -6.30 -1.79 12.38
C ALA A 89 -7.16 -2.53 11.34
N THR A 90 -8.38 -2.86 11.70
CA THR A 90 -9.37 -3.49 10.81
C THR A 90 -10.63 -2.64 10.74
N LEU A 91 -11.21 -2.49 9.56
CA LEU A 91 -12.53 -1.89 9.38
C LEU A 91 -13.56 -2.97 9.02
N SER A 92 -14.51 -3.22 9.91
CA SER A 92 -15.66 -4.10 9.62
C SER A 92 -16.90 -3.28 9.21
N LYS A 93 -17.67 -3.80 8.25
CA LYS A 93 -18.89 -3.16 7.74
C LYS A 93 -20.11 -4.04 8.05
N GLY A 94 -20.69 -3.83 9.23
CA GLY A 94 -21.96 -4.44 9.64
C GLY A 94 -23.14 -3.47 9.53
N ILE A 95 -24.08 -3.56 10.46
CA ILE A 95 -25.12 -2.52 10.66
C ILE A 95 -24.46 -1.17 10.95
N TRP A 96 -23.39 -1.20 11.75
CA TRP A 96 -22.49 -0.08 12.00
C TRP A 96 -21.10 -0.44 11.50
N SER A 97 -20.33 0.58 11.14
CA SER A 97 -18.91 0.41 10.84
C SER A 97 -18.09 0.46 12.12
N VAL A 98 -17.15 -0.46 12.27
CA VAL A 98 -16.30 -0.57 13.46
C VAL A 98 -14.84 -0.62 13.04
N ILE A 99 -14.04 0.29 13.59
CA ILE A 99 -12.59 0.20 13.55
C ILE A 99 -12.14 -0.55 14.79
N SER A 100 -11.35 -1.61 14.64
CA SER A 100 -10.76 -2.33 15.76
C SER A 100 -9.25 -2.39 15.60
N CYS A 101 -8.51 -2.16 16.68
CA CYS A 101 -7.08 -2.40 16.74
C CYS A 101 -6.80 -3.73 17.43
N TRP A 102 -5.90 -4.50 16.85
CA TRP A 102 -5.53 -5.84 17.32
C TRP A 102 -4.03 -5.87 17.59
N GLU A 103 -3.64 -6.60 18.63
CA GLU A 103 -2.26 -6.95 18.91
C GLU A 103 -2.03 -8.42 18.61
N ILE A 104 -0.97 -8.69 17.86
CA ILE A 104 -0.54 -10.00 17.42
C ILE A 104 0.68 -10.38 18.26
N PRO A 105 0.64 -11.55 18.93
CA PRO A 105 1.72 -11.98 19.80
C PRO A 105 2.98 -12.25 18.97
N SER A 106 4.15 -11.87 19.50
CA SER A 106 5.41 -12.30 18.92
C SER A 106 5.63 -13.79 19.21
N HIS A 107 5.85 -14.59 18.17
CA HIS A 107 5.96 -16.07 18.20
C HIS A 107 7.14 -16.65 19.01
N LYS A 108 7.65 -15.97 20.04
CA LYS A 108 8.79 -16.44 20.85
C LYS A 108 8.47 -17.54 21.85
N THR A 109 7.21 -17.93 22.03
CA THR A 109 6.79 -18.96 22.98
C THR A 109 5.89 -19.96 22.27
N GLY A 110 6.24 -21.25 22.34
CA GLY A 110 5.60 -22.36 21.62
C GLY A 110 4.19 -22.70 22.09
N GLU A 111 3.32 -21.70 22.21
CA GLU A 111 1.91 -21.85 22.50
C GLU A 111 1.07 -21.88 21.21
N ALA A 112 -0.03 -22.63 21.26
CA ALA A 112 -0.82 -23.01 20.11
C ALA A 112 -1.42 -21.82 19.34
N SER A 113 -1.50 -21.99 18.02
CA SER A 113 -1.97 -21.03 17.01
C SER A 113 -3.27 -20.31 17.42
N GLY A 114 -3.26 -18.98 17.39
CA GLY A 114 -4.43 -18.10 17.54
C GLY A 114 -4.77 -17.65 18.97
N SER A 115 -4.28 -18.31 20.02
CA SER A 115 -4.69 -18.03 21.42
C SER A 115 -4.18 -16.69 22.00
N GLY A 116 -3.30 -15.97 21.29
CA GLY A 116 -2.67 -14.75 21.79
C GLY A 116 -3.09 -13.46 21.07
N VAL A 117 -3.92 -13.53 20.03
CA VAL A 117 -4.38 -12.31 19.34
C VAL A 117 -5.43 -11.62 20.20
N ARG A 118 -5.19 -10.34 20.49
CA ARG A 118 -5.99 -9.54 21.44
C ARG A 118 -6.53 -8.30 20.75
N LYS A 119 -7.83 -8.04 20.88
CA LYS A 119 -8.38 -6.71 20.55
C LYS A 119 -7.92 -5.73 21.62
N VAL A 120 -7.19 -4.68 21.23
CA VAL A 120 -6.65 -3.69 22.17
C VAL A 120 -7.48 -2.42 22.25
N ALA A 121 -8.11 -2.02 21.14
CA ALA A 121 -8.98 -0.85 21.08
C ALA A 121 -10.11 -1.05 20.06
N GLU A 122 -11.20 -0.31 20.25
CA GLU A 122 -12.33 -0.29 19.32
C GLU A 122 -12.91 1.12 19.20
N TRP A 123 -13.26 1.52 17.98
CA TRP A 123 -13.93 2.77 17.71
C TRP A 123 -15.15 2.54 16.81
N CYS A 124 -16.33 2.80 17.37
CA CYS A 124 -17.63 2.56 16.75
C CYS A 124 -18.55 3.80 16.92
N PRO A 125 -18.44 4.80 16.04
CA PRO A 125 -19.39 5.90 15.99
C PRO A 125 -20.80 5.40 15.65
N LYS A 126 -21.70 5.41 16.64
CA LYS A 126 -23.10 4.98 16.48
C LYS A 126 -23.80 5.74 15.36
N GLY A 127 -24.55 5.05 14.51
CA GLY A 127 -25.34 5.70 13.47
C GLY A 127 -24.57 6.09 12.21
N THR A 128 -23.33 5.59 12.04
CA THR A 128 -22.47 6.03 10.95
C THR A 128 -21.87 4.88 10.14
N ILE A 129 -21.59 5.18 8.88
CA ILE A 129 -20.93 4.30 7.92
C ILE A 129 -19.55 4.88 7.64
N ILE A 130 -18.52 4.04 7.71
CA ILE A 130 -17.15 4.43 7.36
C ILE A 130 -16.87 4.02 5.92
N THR A 131 -16.40 4.97 5.11
CA THR A 131 -16.22 4.77 3.67
C THR A 131 -14.76 4.75 3.21
N GLY A 132 -13.82 5.09 4.10
CA GLY A 132 -12.39 5.10 3.84
C GLY A 132 -11.61 5.16 5.14
N LEU A 133 -10.46 4.48 5.17
CA LEU A 133 -9.55 4.38 6.29
C LEU A 133 -8.12 4.48 5.76
N VAL A 134 -7.29 5.30 6.40
CA VAL A 134 -5.86 5.40 6.11
C VAL A 134 -5.09 5.45 7.42
N VAL A 135 -3.94 4.80 7.47
CA VAL A 135 -3.01 4.84 8.60
C VAL A 135 -1.93 5.89 8.36
N ASN A 136 -1.44 6.51 9.43
CA ASN A 136 -0.34 7.46 9.33
C ASN A 136 0.97 6.72 9.07
N SER A 137 1.70 7.09 8.02
CA SER A 137 3.01 6.51 7.74
C SER A 137 4.12 7.00 8.68
N ASP A 138 3.92 8.13 9.37
CA ASP A 138 4.85 8.64 10.37
C ASP A 138 4.60 8.01 11.74
N VAL A 139 5.62 7.29 12.22
CA VAL A 139 5.60 6.57 13.49
C VAL A 139 5.57 7.49 14.73
N HIS A 140 6.02 8.73 14.58
CA HIS A 140 6.11 9.69 15.67
C HIS A 140 4.89 10.61 15.75
N SER A 141 3.97 10.51 14.80
CA SER A 141 2.76 11.31 14.78
C SER A 141 1.77 10.85 15.84
N GLU A 142 1.13 11.82 16.50
CA GLU A 142 0.00 11.60 17.40
C GLU A 142 -1.22 11.02 16.66
N ALA A 143 -1.50 11.52 15.45
CA ALA A 143 -2.56 10.98 14.61
C ALA A 143 -2.11 9.65 14.01
N ILE A 144 -2.86 8.58 14.23
CA ILE A 144 -2.56 7.23 13.73
C ILE A 144 -3.47 6.79 12.59
N ILE A 145 -4.72 7.25 12.56
CA ILE A 145 -5.74 6.85 11.59
C ILE A 145 -6.52 8.10 11.18
N ALA A 146 -6.80 8.24 9.88
CA ALA A 146 -7.85 9.12 9.39
C ALA A 146 -8.94 8.30 8.70
N THR A 147 -10.20 8.61 8.99
CA THR A 147 -11.35 7.83 8.51
C THR A 147 -12.49 8.71 8.07
N SER A 148 -13.08 8.46 6.89
CA SER A 148 -14.29 9.17 6.45
C SER A 148 -15.54 8.56 7.07
N VAL A 149 -16.33 9.41 7.74
CA VAL A 149 -17.55 9.04 8.45
C VAL A 149 -18.74 9.67 7.74
N ASN A 150 -19.72 8.84 7.39
CA ASN A 150 -20.98 9.26 6.82
C ASN A 150 -22.12 8.95 7.82
N GLY A 151 -22.64 9.99 8.46
CA GLY A 151 -23.76 9.92 9.40
C GLY A 151 -24.69 11.12 9.22
N ARG A 152 -24.97 11.85 10.30
CA ARG A 152 -25.69 13.14 10.21
C ARG A 152 -24.90 14.20 9.45
N ARG A 153 -23.57 14.11 9.53
CA ARG A 153 -22.61 14.97 8.83
C ARG A 153 -21.55 14.08 8.20
N GLN A 154 -21.12 14.45 7.00
CA GLN A 154 -19.94 13.85 6.37
C GLN A 154 -18.69 14.59 6.84
N CYS A 155 -17.75 13.84 7.41
CA CYS A 155 -16.48 14.38 7.88
C CYS A 155 -15.40 13.31 7.83
N ILE A 156 -14.14 13.75 7.92
CA ILE A 156 -13.01 12.89 8.22
C ILE A 156 -12.69 13.05 9.69
N GLN A 157 -12.66 11.93 10.42
CA GLN A 157 -12.19 11.87 11.80
C GLN A 157 -10.71 11.50 11.82
N VAL A 158 -9.92 12.23 12.59
CA VAL A 158 -8.51 11.91 12.85
C VAL A 158 -8.42 11.32 14.25
N LEU A 159 -7.85 10.12 14.35
CA LEU A 159 -7.82 9.34 15.59
C LEU A 159 -6.37 9.16 16.08
N SER A 160 -6.19 9.15 17.40
CA SER A 160 -4.97 8.64 18.05
C SER A 160 -5.28 7.36 18.82
N LEU A 161 -4.23 6.63 19.17
CA LEU A 161 -4.30 5.45 20.02
C LEU A 161 -3.57 5.77 21.32
N ASP A 162 -4.32 5.83 22.41
CA ASP A 162 -3.78 6.08 23.74
C ASP A 162 -3.55 4.74 24.42
N ASP A 163 -2.29 4.40 24.68
CA ASP A 163 -1.94 3.21 25.45
C ASP A 163 -2.03 3.51 26.96
N ALA A 164 -2.89 2.78 27.67
CA ALA A 164 -3.00 2.84 29.11
C ALA A 164 -1.95 1.95 29.79
N GLU A 165 -1.61 2.27 31.04
CA GLU A 165 -0.61 1.53 31.83
C GLU A 165 -0.99 0.07 32.10
N ASP A 166 -2.29 -0.26 32.07
CA ASP A 166 -2.81 -1.62 32.23
C ASP A 166 -2.70 -2.46 30.94
N GLY A 167 -2.14 -1.88 29.87
CA GLY A 167 -1.97 -2.50 28.56
C GLY A 167 -3.23 -2.47 27.69
N SER A 168 -4.32 -1.86 28.14
CA SER A 168 -5.45 -1.51 27.27
C SER A 168 -5.10 -0.31 26.40
N SER A 169 -5.76 -0.17 25.25
CA SER A 169 -5.59 0.99 24.38
C SER A 169 -6.96 1.57 24.06
N ASP A 170 -7.05 2.88 23.89
CA ASP A 170 -8.29 3.53 23.45
C ASP A 170 -8.08 4.37 22.20
N LEU A 171 -9.07 4.36 21.31
CA LEU A 171 -9.08 5.17 20.10
C LEU A 171 -9.83 6.46 20.38
N ARG A 172 -9.09 7.57 20.54
CA ARG A 172 -9.69 8.90 20.74
C ARG A 172 -9.70 9.71 19.44
N SER A 173 -10.70 10.56 19.28
CA SER A 173 -10.72 11.54 18.18
C SER A 173 -9.90 12.77 18.57
N LEU A 174 -8.93 13.13 17.72
CA LEU A 174 -8.15 14.36 17.82
C LEU A 174 -8.87 15.54 17.19
N GLY A 175 -9.71 15.28 16.19
CA GLY A 175 -10.39 16.32 15.44
C GLY A 175 -11.23 15.78 14.28
N ALA A 176 -12.08 16.66 13.74
CA ALA A 176 -12.94 16.37 12.61
C ALA A 176 -12.76 17.42 11.52
N ILE A 177 -12.68 16.98 10.28
CA ILE A 177 -12.61 17.84 9.09
C ILE A 177 -13.90 17.67 8.32
N ASP A 178 -14.62 18.76 8.11
CA ASP A 178 -15.95 18.73 7.52
C ASP A 178 -15.85 18.66 5.99
N THR A 179 -16.07 17.47 5.44
CA THR A 179 -15.94 17.18 4.01
C THR A 179 -16.67 15.90 3.64
N SER A 180 -17.12 15.82 2.39
CA SER A 180 -17.66 14.59 1.77
C SER A 180 -16.57 13.72 1.14
N MET A 181 -15.34 14.22 1.07
CA MET A 181 -14.20 13.53 0.45
C MET A 181 -13.66 12.39 1.34
N ARG A 182 -12.92 11.46 0.72
CA ARG A 182 -12.31 10.32 1.41
C ARG A 182 -10.84 10.59 1.72
N PRO A 183 -10.34 10.20 2.91
CA PRO A 183 -8.91 10.24 3.17
C PRO A 183 -8.21 9.24 2.26
N ILE A 184 -7.06 9.63 1.71
CA ILE A 184 -6.26 8.81 0.79
C ILE A 184 -4.87 8.52 1.39
N THR A 185 -4.26 9.50 2.05
CA THR A 185 -2.93 9.34 2.64
C THR A 185 -2.77 10.23 3.86
N LEU A 186 -2.13 9.71 4.92
CA LEU A 186 -1.80 10.45 6.12
C LEU A 186 -0.30 10.25 6.40
N GLN A 187 0.45 11.34 6.48
CA GLN A 187 1.90 11.34 6.74
C GLN A 187 2.26 12.50 7.67
N GLY A 188 2.63 12.17 8.91
CA GLY A 188 2.89 13.15 9.95
C GLY A 188 1.65 14.01 10.20
N ASP A 189 1.83 15.32 10.08
CA ASP A 189 0.74 16.29 10.19
C ASP A 189 -0.06 16.49 8.88
N ARG A 190 0.40 15.94 7.75
CA ARG A 190 -0.22 16.14 6.42
C ARG A 190 -1.24 15.04 6.12
N LEU A 191 -2.47 15.44 5.82
CA LEU A 191 -3.55 14.57 5.37
C LEU A 191 -3.96 14.95 3.95
N ALA A 192 -3.91 13.98 3.05
CA ALA A 192 -4.47 14.08 1.70
C ALA A 192 -5.85 13.41 1.66
N TYR A 193 -6.84 14.11 1.11
CA TYR A 193 -8.16 13.56 0.87
C TYR A 193 -8.72 14.03 -0.48
N SER A 194 -9.55 13.21 -1.11
CA SER A 194 -9.96 13.42 -2.50
C SER A 194 -11.42 13.07 -2.73
N ASP A 195 -12.01 13.73 -3.71
CA ASP A 195 -13.24 13.26 -4.35
C ASP A 195 -12.96 12.26 -5.48
N ASP A 196 -14.04 11.77 -6.10
CA ASP A 196 -14.03 10.79 -7.19
C ASP A 196 -14.00 11.44 -8.58
N SER A 197 -13.68 12.73 -8.62
CA SER A 197 -13.59 13.53 -9.84
C SER A 197 -12.14 13.96 -10.10
N SER A 198 -11.79 15.19 -9.78
CA SER A 198 -10.49 15.80 -10.08
C SER A 198 -9.90 16.59 -8.91
N ARG A 199 -10.54 16.64 -7.74
CA ARG A 199 -10.04 17.45 -6.62
C ARG A 199 -9.39 16.61 -5.54
N THR A 200 -8.22 17.05 -5.11
CA THR A 200 -7.51 16.52 -3.96
C THR A 200 -7.10 17.68 -3.06
N ILE A 201 -7.34 17.58 -1.76
CA ILE A 201 -6.95 18.60 -0.80
C ILE A 201 -5.83 18.02 0.07
N ILE A 202 -4.77 18.80 0.23
CA ILE A 202 -3.74 18.56 1.24
C ILE A 202 -4.02 19.49 2.39
N THR A 203 -4.16 18.96 3.60
CA THR A 203 -4.35 19.75 4.82
C THR A 203 -3.34 19.35 5.88
N SER A 204 -2.97 20.29 6.74
CA SER A 204 -2.38 19.98 8.03
C SER A 204 -3.52 19.73 9.01
N TRP A 205 -3.70 18.49 9.47
CA TRP A 205 -4.80 18.18 10.39
C TRP A 205 -4.66 18.91 11.73
N ARG A 206 -3.44 19.28 12.11
CA ARG A 206 -3.12 20.02 13.33
C ARG A 206 -3.47 21.50 13.25
N THR A 207 -3.11 22.16 12.14
CA THR A 207 -3.27 23.62 12.00
C THR A 207 -4.51 24.03 11.20
N GLY A 208 -5.10 23.11 10.44
CA GLY A 208 -6.20 23.38 9.51
C GLY A 208 -5.78 24.13 8.24
N ALA A 209 -4.50 24.43 8.06
CA ALA A 209 -3.97 25.02 6.83
C ALA A 209 -4.05 24.01 5.68
N LEU A 210 -4.50 24.44 4.51
CA LEU A 210 -4.79 23.57 3.39
C LEU A 210 -4.37 24.16 2.04
N ALA A 211 -4.32 23.29 1.03
CA ALA A 211 -4.11 23.61 -0.37
C ALA A 211 -4.96 22.69 -1.24
N LEU A 212 -5.50 23.22 -2.33
CA LEU A 212 -6.28 22.47 -3.31
C LEU A 212 -5.39 22.08 -4.50
N LEU A 213 -5.31 20.79 -4.78
CA LEU A 213 -4.75 20.24 -6.02
C LEU A 213 -5.92 19.98 -6.97
N GLN A 214 -6.03 20.80 -8.01
CA GLN A 214 -7.08 20.70 -9.01
C GLN A 214 -6.52 20.02 -10.26
N GLY A 215 -6.95 18.78 -10.48
CA GLY A 215 -6.51 17.98 -11.61
C GLY A 215 -6.96 18.51 -12.96
N ALA A 216 -6.49 17.86 -14.02
CA ALA A 216 -6.94 18.14 -15.37
C ALA A 216 -8.44 17.81 -15.51
N ASP A 217 -9.24 18.79 -15.93
CA ASP A 217 -10.65 18.59 -16.20
C ASP A 217 -10.80 17.88 -17.56
N GLU A 218 -10.47 16.59 -17.62
CA GLU A 218 -10.84 15.80 -18.79
C GLU A 218 -12.38 15.64 -18.81
N PRO A 219 -13.04 15.87 -19.95
CA PRO A 219 -14.46 15.59 -20.09
C PRO A 219 -14.66 14.07 -20.05
N VAL A 220 -14.73 13.52 -18.84
CA VAL A 220 -15.10 12.12 -18.65
C VAL A 220 -16.53 11.98 -19.14
N ASP A 221 -16.76 11.08 -20.10
CA ASP A 221 -18.10 10.72 -20.51
C ASP A 221 -18.94 10.42 -19.26
N GLN A 222 -20.01 11.17 -19.08
CA GLN A 222 -20.83 11.21 -17.85
C GLN A 222 -21.45 9.85 -17.47
N HIS A 223 -21.27 8.83 -18.30
CA HIS A 223 -21.80 7.49 -18.13
C HIS A 223 -20.88 6.56 -17.29
N PHE A 224 -19.58 6.88 -17.12
CA PHE A 224 -18.62 6.05 -16.38
C PHE A 224 -17.85 6.88 -15.31
N GLN A 225 -18.59 7.34 -14.29
CA GLN A 225 -18.18 8.37 -13.31
C GLN A 225 -17.28 7.88 -12.16
N TYR A 226 -16.18 7.17 -12.40
CA TYR A 226 -15.31 6.74 -11.30
C TYR A 226 -13.83 7.02 -11.57
N ASN A 227 -13.44 8.31 -11.63
CA ASN A 227 -12.02 8.70 -11.56
C ASN A 227 -11.54 8.79 -10.10
N ARG A 228 -11.83 7.72 -9.34
CA ARG A 228 -11.51 7.63 -7.91
C ARG A 228 -10.01 7.83 -7.71
N CYS A 229 -9.65 8.63 -6.71
CA CYS A 229 -8.27 8.70 -6.24
C CYS A 229 -7.90 7.40 -5.52
N LEU A 230 -6.86 6.73 -6.02
CA LEU A 230 -6.38 5.44 -5.53
C LEU A 230 -5.23 5.63 -4.53
N GLN A 231 -4.34 6.60 -4.78
CA GLN A 231 -3.18 6.87 -3.92
C GLN A 231 -2.73 8.33 -4.06
N VAL A 232 -2.17 8.90 -2.99
CA VAL A 232 -1.43 10.16 -3.02
C VAL A 232 -0.05 9.91 -2.45
N VAL A 233 1.00 10.30 -3.16
CA VAL A 233 2.39 10.14 -2.70
C VAL A 233 3.00 11.52 -2.49
N PHE A 234 3.41 11.80 -1.26
CA PHE A 234 4.23 12.96 -0.95
C PHE A 234 5.67 12.65 -1.36
N ALA A 235 6.03 13.10 -2.56
CA ALA A 235 7.35 12.90 -3.15
C ALA A 235 8.23 14.14 -2.91
N HIS A 236 9.49 14.08 -3.35
CA HIS A 236 10.40 15.21 -3.18
C HIS A 236 9.88 16.46 -3.90
N LYS A 237 9.64 17.52 -3.13
CA LYS A 237 9.19 18.84 -3.64
C LYS A 237 7.98 18.77 -4.58
N SER A 238 7.18 17.72 -4.45
CA SER A 238 6.04 17.45 -5.32
C SER A 238 5.04 16.52 -4.65
N VAL A 239 3.82 16.47 -5.20
CA VAL A 239 2.79 15.53 -4.78
C VAL A 239 2.30 14.79 -6.01
N LEU A 240 2.42 13.47 -6.02
CA LEU A 240 1.87 12.63 -7.09
C LEU A 240 0.48 12.15 -6.67
N VAL A 241 -0.53 12.50 -7.46
CA VAL A 241 -1.91 12.05 -7.27
C VAL A 241 -2.20 10.97 -8.31
N VAL A 242 -2.60 9.79 -7.85
CA VAL A 242 -2.91 8.63 -8.68
C VAL A 242 -4.40 8.38 -8.61
N ARG A 243 -5.05 8.43 -9.77
CA ARG A 243 -6.48 8.17 -9.95
C ARG A 243 -6.69 6.96 -10.85
N ALA A 244 -7.92 6.46 -10.89
CA ALA A 244 -8.30 5.31 -11.71
C ALA A 244 -8.06 5.53 -13.22
N ARG A 245 -7.95 6.78 -13.69
CA ARG A 245 -7.66 7.10 -15.09
C ARG A 245 -6.27 7.70 -15.35
N SER A 246 -5.69 8.35 -14.37
CA SER A 246 -4.54 9.22 -14.58
C SER A 246 -3.58 9.22 -13.40
N ILE A 247 -2.35 9.62 -13.68
CA ILE A 247 -1.43 10.12 -12.67
C ILE A 247 -1.10 11.58 -12.96
N GLU A 248 -1.00 12.38 -11.92
CA GLU A 248 -0.83 13.82 -12.01
C GLU A 248 0.20 14.28 -10.98
N LEU A 249 1.26 14.94 -11.44
CA LEU A 249 2.30 15.48 -10.57
C LEU A 249 2.03 16.95 -10.29
N PHE A 250 1.94 17.32 -9.03
CA PHE A 250 1.76 18.70 -8.56
C PHE A 250 3.06 19.20 -7.91
N PRO A 251 3.31 20.52 -7.90
CA PRO A 251 4.40 21.08 -7.08
C PRO A 251 4.11 20.85 -5.59
N GLU A 252 5.14 20.93 -4.73
CA GLU A 252 4.92 20.93 -3.28
C GLU A 252 4.01 22.12 -2.89
N PRO A 253 2.83 21.87 -2.31
CA PRO A 253 1.90 22.95 -2.02
C PRO A 253 2.29 23.66 -0.71
N SER A 254 2.34 24.99 -0.76
CA SER A 254 2.34 25.82 0.45
C SER A 254 0.95 25.81 1.07
N LEU A 255 0.84 25.28 2.29
CA LEU A 255 -0.41 25.22 3.03
C LEU A 255 -0.75 26.59 3.63
N LYS A 256 -1.99 27.05 3.41
CA LYS A 256 -2.48 28.35 3.89
C LYS A 256 -3.80 28.20 4.65
N PRO A 257 -4.18 29.14 5.52
CA PRO A 257 -5.51 29.13 6.13
C PRO A 257 -6.61 29.04 5.07
N ALA A 258 -7.77 28.47 5.41
CA ALA A 258 -8.86 28.22 4.45
C ALA A 258 -9.34 29.48 3.69
N SER A 259 -9.21 30.67 4.29
CA SER A 259 -9.53 31.96 3.65
C SER A 259 -8.58 32.33 2.50
N GLU A 260 -7.39 31.74 2.47
CA GLU A 260 -6.30 32.00 1.52
C GLU A 260 -5.90 30.72 0.77
N CYS A 261 -6.82 29.76 0.66
CA CYS A 261 -6.56 28.48 0.01
C CYS A 261 -6.02 28.68 -1.42
N LEU A 262 -4.82 28.16 -1.66
CA LEU A 262 -4.19 28.19 -2.98
C LEU A 262 -4.63 26.96 -3.79
N THR A 263 -4.92 27.20 -5.06
CA THR A 263 -5.22 26.13 -6.03
C THR A 263 -4.02 25.89 -6.93
N TYR A 264 -3.52 24.67 -6.94
CA TYR A 264 -2.39 24.22 -7.75
C TYR A 264 -2.89 23.41 -8.93
N ARG A 265 -2.22 23.57 -10.07
CA ARG A 265 -2.42 22.77 -11.29
C ARG A 265 -1.28 21.76 -11.45
N PRO A 266 -1.52 20.63 -12.13
CA PRO A 266 -0.47 19.64 -12.34
C PRO A 266 0.67 20.22 -13.20
N LEU A 267 1.91 19.92 -12.82
CA LEU A 267 3.13 20.15 -13.60
C LEU A 267 3.18 19.24 -14.83
N ALA A 268 2.71 18.01 -14.66
CA ALA A 268 2.65 16.98 -15.69
C ALA A 268 1.54 15.97 -15.39
N PHE A 269 1.06 15.28 -16.42
CA PHE A 269 0.06 14.24 -16.29
C PHE A 269 0.28 13.12 -17.30
N HIS A 270 -0.23 11.94 -17.00
CA HIS A 270 -0.27 10.80 -17.92
C HIS A 270 -1.51 9.95 -17.63
N SER A 271 -2.16 9.43 -18.68
CA SER A 271 -3.32 8.53 -18.56
C SER A 271 -2.90 7.11 -18.93
N PHE A 272 -3.27 6.15 -18.09
CA PHE A 272 -3.03 4.72 -18.30
C PHE A 272 -4.28 3.98 -18.80
N GLY A 273 -5.36 4.70 -19.15
CA GLY A 273 -6.66 4.07 -19.34
C GLY A 273 -7.29 3.73 -18.00
N TRP A 274 -7.92 2.56 -17.85
CA TRP A 274 -8.56 2.17 -16.58
C TRP A 274 -7.60 1.37 -15.70
N ILE A 275 -7.44 1.84 -14.45
CA ILE A 275 -6.57 1.25 -13.43
C ILE A 275 -7.44 0.68 -12.32
N ASP A 276 -7.33 -0.63 -12.11
CA ASP A 276 -8.06 -1.35 -11.05
C ASP A 276 -7.27 -1.39 -9.73
N GLY A 277 -5.94 -1.58 -9.83
CA GLY A 277 -5.04 -1.60 -8.69
C GLY A 277 -3.73 -0.89 -9.01
N VAL A 278 -3.18 -0.17 -8.04
CA VAL A 278 -1.93 0.57 -8.22
C VAL A 278 -1.18 0.66 -6.90
N SER A 279 0.13 0.61 -6.99
CA SER A 279 1.04 0.93 -5.91
C SER A 279 2.17 1.79 -6.43
N VAL A 280 2.35 2.96 -5.82
CA VAL A 280 3.47 3.84 -6.07
C VAL A 280 4.34 3.94 -4.83
N ASN A 281 5.64 3.71 -5.00
CA ASN A 281 6.60 3.78 -3.92
C ASN A 281 7.94 4.35 -4.39
N ALA A 282 8.59 5.13 -3.52
CA ALA A 282 9.98 5.52 -3.75
C ALA A 282 10.86 4.28 -3.62
N GLN A 283 11.80 4.09 -4.54
CA GLN A 283 12.68 2.95 -4.52
C GLN A 283 13.97 3.28 -3.77
N THR A 284 14.27 2.50 -2.75
CA THR A 284 15.53 2.60 -2.02
C THR A 284 16.64 2.04 -2.90
N HIS A 285 17.37 2.91 -3.60
CA HIS A 285 18.61 2.51 -4.23
C HIS A 285 19.73 2.50 -3.17
N GLY A 286 20.54 1.44 -3.14
CA GLY A 286 21.73 1.35 -2.27
C GLY A 286 22.86 2.34 -2.64
N GLY A 287 22.53 3.48 -3.25
CA GLY A 287 23.45 4.56 -3.59
C GLY A 287 23.69 5.50 -2.41
N ASP A 288 24.65 6.42 -2.59
CA ASP A 288 25.03 7.40 -1.58
C ASP A 288 23.81 8.28 -1.20
N PRO A 289 23.36 8.30 0.07
CA PRO A 289 22.15 9.02 0.51
C PRO A 289 22.24 10.55 0.36
N ASN A 290 23.37 11.06 -0.10
CA ASN A 290 23.74 12.45 0.11
C ASN A 290 23.19 13.46 -0.92
N ASP A 291 22.50 13.05 -2.01
CA ASP A 291 21.79 14.03 -2.88
C ASP A 291 20.95 13.44 -4.04
N ALA A 292 20.92 12.12 -4.26
CA ALA A 292 20.16 11.56 -5.38
C ALA A 292 18.66 11.47 -5.04
N LEU A 293 17.84 12.22 -5.79
CA LEU A 293 16.39 12.04 -5.77
C LEU A 293 16.03 10.59 -6.11
N GLU A 294 15.20 9.94 -5.30
CA GLU A 294 14.78 8.56 -5.53
C GLU A 294 13.72 8.49 -6.66
N PRO A 295 13.84 7.54 -7.60
CA PRO A 295 12.79 7.28 -8.58
C PRO A 295 11.55 6.70 -7.90
N LEU A 296 10.40 6.97 -8.49
CA LEU A 296 9.14 6.37 -8.06
C LEU A 296 8.81 5.20 -8.98
N SER A 297 8.68 4.01 -8.40
CA SER A 297 8.13 2.85 -9.10
C SER A 297 6.62 2.87 -8.98
N ILE A 298 5.95 2.62 -10.11
CA ILE A 298 4.49 2.56 -10.25
C ILE A 298 4.17 1.17 -10.75
N LEU A 299 3.69 0.30 -9.87
CA LEU A 299 3.15 -1.00 -10.26
C LEU A 299 1.64 -0.86 -10.45
N LEU A 300 1.15 -1.10 -11.65
CA LEU A 300 -0.26 -0.98 -11.97
C LEU A 300 -0.84 -2.27 -12.52
N ARG A 301 -2.09 -2.55 -12.17
CA ARG A 301 -2.94 -3.54 -12.82
C ARG A 301 -3.93 -2.80 -13.70
N ALA A 302 -3.71 -2.85 -14.99
CA ALA A 302 -4.64 -2.30 -15.97
C ALA A 302 -5.88 -3.21 -16.08
N GLU A 303 -7.03 -2.59 -16.32
CA GLU A 303 -8.23 -3.29 -16.77
C GLU A 303 -8.67 -2.69 -18.11
N SER A 304 -9.07 -3.57 -19.02
CA SER A 304 -9.47 -3.19 -20.37
C SER A 304 -10.87 -2.57 -20.34
N ASP A 305 -11.03 -1.37 -20.92
CA ASP A 305 -12.34 -0.77 -21.19
C ASP A 305 -13.15 -1.60 -22.23
N ASP A 306 -12.48 -2.47 -22.99
CA ASP A 306 -13.14 -3.40 -23.91
C ASP A 306 -13.46 -4.72 -23.21
N PRO A 307 -14.75 -5.03 -22.98
CA PRO A 307 -15.18 -6.29 -22.35
C PRO A 307 -14.88 -7.53 -23.21
N TRP A 308 -14.53 -7.35 -24.49
CA TRP A 308 -14.24 -8.38 -25.49
C TRP A 308 -12.75 -8.61 -25.76
N MET A 309 -11.86 -7.76 -25.24
CA MET A 309 -10.41 -7.98 -25.34
C MET A 309 -10.00 -9.22 -24.53
N SER A 310 -9.03 -9.97 -25.06
CA SER A 310 -8.56 -11.23 -24.50
C SER A 310 -8.09 -11.11 -23.05
N ASP A 311 -8.32 -12.17 -22.27
CA ASP A 311 -8.22 -12.30 -20.80
C ASP A 311 -6.86 -12.00 -20.12
N MET A 312 -5.91 -11.36 -20.82
CA MET A 312 -4.63 -10.98 -20.24
C MET A 312 -4.77 -9.63 -19.52
N HIS A 313 -4.97 -9.70 -18.21
CA HIS A 313 -4.60 -8.59 -17.34
C HIS A 313 -3.09 -8.68 -17.11
N THR A 314 -2.39 -7.56 -17.16
CA THR A 314 -0.98 -7.49 -16.81
C THR A 314 -0.80 -6.64 -15.57
N LEU A 315 0.19 -7.01 -14.76
CA LEU A 315 0.77 -6.15 -13.76
C LEU A 315 2.04 -5.57 -14.35
N ASP A 316 1.98 -4.28 -14.67
CA ASP A 316 3.03 -3.58 -15.40
C ASP A 316 3.75 -2.61 -14.48
N LEU A 317 5.08 -2.64 -14.52
CA LEU A 317 5.91 -1.70 -13.79
C LEU A 317 6.25 -0.50 -14.67
N TYR A 318 6.01 0.69 -14.16
CA TYR A 318 6.49 1.95 -14.72
C TYR A 318 7.42 2.63 -13.73
N VAL A 319 8.33 3.47 -14.23
CA VAL A 319 9.27 4.23 -13.40
C VAL A 319 9.17 5.71 -13.77
N LEU A 320 8.99 6.56 -12.75
CA LEU A 320 9.19 7.99 -12.83
C LEU A 320 10.61 8.31 -12.38
N GLU A 321 11.46 8.59 -13.37
CA GLU A 321 12.86 8.94 -13.13
C GLU A 321 12.99 10.39 -12.63
N PRO A 322 13.92 10.64 -11.70
CA PRO A 322 14.36 11.99 -11.34
C PRO A 322 14.72 12.82 -12.56
N ASN A 323 14.31 14.08 -12.57
CA ASN A 323 14.74 15.03 -13.58
C ASN A 323 16.05 15.70 -13.14
N SER A 324 17.17 15.33 -13.77
CA SER A 324 18.48 15.94 -13.46
C SER A 324 18.57 17.44 -13.78
N ALA A 325 17.67 17.97 -14.61
CA ALA A 325 17.57 19.41 -14.87
C ALA A 325 16.85 20.16 -13.75
N TYR A 326 16.25 19.45 -12.77
CA TYR A 326 15.67 20.06 -11.58
C TYR A 326 16.77 20.58 -10.67
N VAL A 327 17.15 21.84 -10.89
CA VAL A 327 18.10 22.54 -10.02
C VAL A 327 17.36 23.02 -8.78
N ARG A 328 17.86 22.61 -7.61
CA ARG A 328 17.41 23.10 -6.30
C ARG A 328 17.80 24.57 -6.15
N THR A 329 16.95 25.48 -6.59
CA THR A 329 17.13 26.91 -6.34
C THR A 329 16.50 27.23 -4.98
N GLU A 330 17.30 27.26 -3.91
CA GLU A 330 16.82 27.65 -2.56
C GLU A 330 16.43 29.14 -2.47
N ALA A 331 16.57 29.90 -3.56
CA ALA A 331 16.44 31.36 -3.57
C ALA A 331 15.10 31.90 -4.09
N ASP A 332 14.13 31.05 -4.45
CA ASP A 332 12.88 31.50 -5.11
C ASP A 332 11.67 31.62 -4.17
N GLU A 333 11.84 31.51 -2.85
CA GLU A 333 10.72 31.58 -1.89
C GLU A 333 10.16 33.01 -1.64
N ASP A 334 10.77 34.08 -2.17
CA ASP A 334 10.45 35.46 -1.74
C ASP A 334 9.95 36.47 -2.80
N LEU A 335 9.65 36.06 -4.05
CA LEU A 335 9.16 37.01 -5.07
C LEU A 335 7.71 36.77 -5.53
N PRO A 336 6.72 37.46 -4.93
CA PRO A 336 5.35 37.47 -5.44
C PRO A 336 5.28 38.26 -6.75
N GLY A 337 5.06 37.56 -7.88
CA GLY A 337 4.65 38.17 -9.15
C GLY A 337 5.63 38.09 -10.33
N ALA A 338 6.71 37.33 -10.24
CA ALA A 338 7.56 37.06 -11.41
C ALA A 338 6.82 36.14 -12.41
N PRO A 339 6.96 36.37 -13.73
CA PRO A 339 6.42 35.45 -14.73
C PRO A 339 7.06 34.08 -14.52
N SER A 340 6.22 33.05 -14.41
CA SER A 340 6.62 31.66 -14.20
C SER A 340 7.53 31.19 -15.33
N HIS A 341 8.84 31.42 -15.18
CA HIS A 341 9.83 30.54 -15.79
C HIS A 341 9.44 29.15 -15.30
N ARG A 342 8.96 28.30 -16.23
CA ARG A 342 8.47 26.96 -15.94
C ARG A 342 9.63 26.21 -15.29
N LEU A 343 9.66 26.19 -13.96
CA LEU A 343 10.61 25.37 -13.23
C LEU A 343 10.44 23.94 -13.77
N PRO A 344 11.54 23.26 -14.11
CA PRO A 344 11.46 21.88 -14.55
C PRO A 344 10.71 21.05 -13.50
N SER A 345 9.93 20.07 -13.95
CA SER A 345 9.29 19.11 -13.05
C SER A 345 10.37 18.30 -12.31
N PRO A 346 10.24 18.00 -11.00
CA PRO A 346 11.20 17.15 -10.28
C PRO A 346 11.37 15.74 -10.87
N TYR A 347 10.35 15.25 -11.57
CA TYR A 347 10.33 13.94 -12.22
C TYR A 347 10.08 14.07 -13.73
N LEU A 348 10.63 13.14 -14.51
CA LEU A 348 10.46 13.05 -15.95
C LEU A 348 9.11 12.40 -16.29
N PHE A 349 8.32 13.07 -17.15
CA PHE A 349 7.04 12.56 -17.65
C PHE A 349 7.08 12.38 -19.18
N PRO A 350 6.35 11.39 -19.73
CA PRO A 350 5.52 10.40 -19.03
C PRO A 350 6.36 9.33 -18.31
N PRO A 351 5.77 8.56 -17.36
CA PRO A 351 6.42 7.40 -16.77
C PRO A 351 6.95 6.45 -17.83
N LYS A 352 8.14 5.91 -17.61
CA LYS A 352 8.75 4.94 -18.51
C LYS A 352 8.25 3.54 -18.19
N HIS A 353 7.61 2.88 -19.15
CA HIS A 353 7.28 1.46 -19.02
C HIS A 353 8.55 0.63 -18.88
N SER A 354 8.62 -0.17 -17.81
CA SER A 354 9.66 -1.16 -17.64
C SER A 354 9.42 -2.34 -18.57
N THR A 355 10.45 -3.10 -18.90
CA THR A 355 10.28 -4.37 -19.64
C THR A 355 9.71 -5.49 -18.77
N LEU A 356 9.18 -5.14 -17.60
CA LEU A 356 8.80 -6.06 -16.54
C LEU A 356 7.29 -6.03 -16.38
N SER A 357 6.70 -7.14 -16.76
CA SER A 357 5.27 -7.40 -16.60
C SER A 357 5.10 -8.77 -15.96
N SER A 358 4.09 -8.89 -15.12
CA SER A 358 3.60 -10.20 -14.67
C SER A 358 2.25 -10.46 -15.31
N PRO A 359 2.02 -11.65 -15.90
CA PRO A 359 0.68 -12.03 -16.29
C PRO A 359 -0.21 -12.06 -15.04
N SER A 360 -1.44 -11.59 -15.21
CA SER A 360 -2.54 -11.71 -14.28
C SER A 360 -3.73 -12.31 -15.04
N VAL A 361 -4.67 -12.81 -14.27
CA VAL A 361 -5.82 -13.58 -14.73
C VAL A 361 -7.05 -12.71 -14.53
N ARG A 362 -7.92 -12.66 -15.53
CA ARG A 362 -9.24 -12.06 -15.39
C ARG A 362 -10.10 -12.87 -14.44
N GLY A 363 -10.71 -12.20 -13.48
CA GLY A 363 -11.59 -12.85 -12.54
C GLY A 363 -12.33 -11.87 -11.65
N PHE A 364 -13.31 -12.38 -10.91
CA PHE A 364 -13.99 -11.58 -9.92
C PHE A 364 -13.05 -11.31 -8.75
N LEU A 365 -12.68 -10.04 -8.56
CA LEU A 365 -11.75 -9.62 -7.53
C LEU A 365 -12.44 -8.62 -6.59
N ARG A 366 -12.44 -8.92 -5.28
CA ARG A 366 -12.94 -7.99 -4.26
C ARG A 366 -11.83 -7.15 -3.65
N CYS A 367 -10.63 -7.72 -3.53
CA CYS A 367 -9.43 -7.06 -3.05
C CYS A 367 -8.62 -6.59 -4.26
N THR A 368 -8.80 -5.34 -4.68
CA THR A 368 -8.07 -4.80 -5.82
C THR A 368 -6.66 -4.30 -5.45
N ASP A 369 -6.31 -4.37 -4.16
CA ASP A 369 -5.03 -3.93 -3.63
C ASP A 369 -3.84 -4.61 -4.35
N VAL A 370 -2.89 -3.77 -4.72
CA VAL A 370 -1.54 -4.14 -5.16
C VAL A 370 -0.61 -3.37 -4.24
N VAL A 371 0.38 -4.04 -3.66
CA VAL A 371 1.35 -3.38 -2.78
C VAL A 371 2.75 -3.66 -3.29
N LEU A 372 3.48 -2.59 -3.60
CA LEU A 372 4.90 -2.60 -3.97
C LEU A 372 5.71 -1.98 -2.84
N GLY A 373 6.67 -2.73 -2.32
CA GLY A 373 7.59 -2.26 -1.30
C GLY A 373 8.74 -1.40 -1.87
N PRO A 374 9.41 -0.59 -1.03
CA PRO A 374 10.57 0.23 -1.43
C PRO A 374 11.75 -0.54 -2.03
N CYS A 375 11.95 -1.80 -1.64
CA CYS A 375 12.98 -2.71 -2.16
C CYS A 375 12.49 -3.53 -3.36
N GLY A 376 11.28 -3.27 -3.86
CA GLY A 376 10.77 -3.77 -5.13
C GLY A 376 10.06 -5.12 -5.08
N THR A 377 9.80 -5.68 -3.90
CA THR A 377 8.91 -6.85 -3.79
C THR A 377 7.45 -6.37 -3.86
N ALA A 378 6.63 -7.13 -4.58
CA ALA A 378 5.22 -6.83 -4.73
C ALA A 378 4.37 -8.03 -4.36
N ILE A 379 3.19 -7.75 -3.80
CA ILE A 379 2.18 -8.73 -3.44
C ILE A 379 0.82 -8.25 -3.92
N TRP A 380 0.00 -9.20 -4.40
CA TRP A 380 -1.37 -8.94 -4.84
C TRP A 380 -2.23 -10.20 -4.71
N ILE A 381 -3.54 -10.00 -4.75
CA ILE A 381 -4.49 -11.09 -4.88
C ILE A 381 -4.66 -11.45 -6.35
N GLN A 382 -4.34 -12.70 -6.68
CA GLN A 382 -4.67 -13.29 -7.97
C GLN A 382 -6.10 -13.83 -7.89
N PRO A 383 -7.06 -13.28 -8.67
CA PRO A 383 -8.42 -13.77 -8.64
C PRO A 383 -8.50 -15.18 -9.20
N ARG A 384 -9.62 -15.84 -8.89
CA ARG A 384 -9.99 -17.09 -9.58
C ARG A 384 -10.18 -16.80 -11.07
N PRO A 385 -9.65 -17.65 -11.96
CA PRO A 385 -9.96 -17.54 -13.37
C PRO A 385 -11.46 -17.45 -13.57
N ALA A 386 -11.91 -16.47 -14.36
CA ALA A 386 -13.29 -16.44 -14.81
C ALA A 386 -13.61 -17.82 -15.37
N ARG A 387 -14.66 -18.46 -14.85
CA ARG A 387 -15.15 -19.69 -15.46
C ARG A 387 -15.52 -19.28 -16.88
N SER A 388 -14.75 -19.74 -17.87
CA SER A 388 -15.19 -19.75 -19.25
C SER A 388 -16.42 -20.65 -19.26
N ALA A 389 -17.58 -20.04 -19.00
CA ALA A 389 -18.84 -20.63 -19.36
C ALA A 389 -18.80 -20.64 -20.88
N ASP A 390 -18.19 -21.68 -21.45
CA ASP A 390 -18.44 -21.99 -22.84
C ASP A 390 -19.96 -21.97 -22.99
N LEU A 391 -20.48 -21.29 -24.01
CA LEU A 391 -21.91 -21.30 -24.33
C LEU A 391 -22.46 -22.72 -24.53
N THR A 392 -21.58 -23.73 -24.62
CA THR A 392 -21.89 -25.16 -24.62
C THR A 392 -22.20 -25.73 -23.23
N THR A 393 -21.90 -25.04 -22.13
CA THR A 393 -22.31 -25.45 -20.76
C THR A 393 -23.81 -25.30 -20.51
N LEU A 394 -24.49 -24.52 -21.34
CA LEU A 394 -25.96 -24.46 -21.42
C LEU A 394 -26.53 -25.47 -22.43
N ASP A 395 -25.68 -26.24 -23.13
CA ASP A 395 -26.14 -27.34 -23.95
C ASP A 395 -26.51 -28.52 -23.05
N VAL A 396 -27.80 -28.55 -22.70
CA VAL A 396 -28.47 -29.56 -21.86
C VAL A 396 -28.31 -30.99 -22.41
N HIS A 397 -27.73 -31.17 -23.60
CA HIS A 397 -27.48 -32.46 -24.22
C HIS A 397 -26.04 -32.98 -24.12
N SER A 398 -25.11 -32.22 -23.51
CA SER A 398 -23.68 -32.57 -23.44
C SER A 398 -23.27 -33.19 -22.09
N SER A 399 -23.97 -34.25 -21.67
CA SER A 399 -23.79 -34.92 -20.37
C SER A 399 -22.44 -35.61 -20.18
N ASP A 400 -21.71 -35.94 -21.25
CA ASP A 400 -20.65 -36.96 -21.23
C ASP A 400 -19.19 -36.42 -21.30
N THR A 401 -18.97 -35.11 -21.18
CA THR A 401 -17.60 -34.54 -21.17
C THR A 401 -17.21 -33.81 -19.88
N GLN A 402 -18.04 -33.84 -18.84
CA GLN A 402 -17.69 -33.30 -17.53
C GLN A 402 -16.85 -34.30 -16.73
N GLY A 403 -15.60 -34.51 -17.15
CA GLY A 403 -14.61 -35.16 -16.30
C GLY A 403 -14.35 -34.33 -15.03
N PRO A 404 -13.96 -34.95 -13.90
CA PRO A 404 -13.64 -34.23 -12.67
C PRO A 404 -12.45 -33.30 -12.95
N ARG A 405 -12.71 -31.99 -13.03
CA ARG A 405 -11.67 -31.00 -13.25
C ARG A 405 -10.89 -30.77 -11.94
N PRO A 406 -9.56 -30.58 -12.01
CA PRO A 406 -8.73 -30.37 -10.83
C PRO A 406 -9.13 -29.06 -10.11
N ASN A 407 -9.28 -29.16 -8.78
CA ASN A 407 -9.70 -28.14 -7.81
C ASN A 407 -8.83 -26.86 -7.71
N ALA A 408 -8.22 -26.37 -8.79
CA ALA A 408 -7.53 -25.07 -8.76
C ALA A 408 -8.55 -23.92 -8.82
N GLU A 409 -9.47 -23.86 -7.86
CA GLU A 409 -10.63 -22.94 -7.81
C GLU A 409 -10.57 -21.94 -6.63
N THR A 410 -9.39 -21.60 -6.12
CA THR A 410 -9.24 -20.64 -5.01
C THR A 410 -8.49 -19.38 -5.47
N GLU A 411 -8.87 -18.24 -4.88
CA GLU A 411 -8.05 -17.03 -4.98
C GLU A 411 -6.68 -17.37 -4.35
N VAL A 412 -5.58 -16.85 -4.91
CA VAL A 412 -4.24 -17.02 -4.34
C VAL A 412 -3.57 -15.68 -4.02
N LEU A 413 -2.77 -15.64 -2.95
CA LEU A 413 -1.84 -14.53 -2.72
C LEU A 413 -0.64 -14.78 -3.62
N ALA A 414 -0.39 -13.88 -4.57
CA ALA A 414 0.75 -13.91 -5.45
C ALA A 414 1.78 -12.87 -5.02
N GLY A 415 3.05 -13.14 -5.32
CA GLY A 415 4.12 -12.19 -5.10
C GLY A 415 5.27 -12.36 -6.08
N ALA A 416 6.04 -11.29 -6.25
CA ALA A 416 7.19 -11.24 -7.16
C ALA A 416 8.17 -10.13 -6.75
N VAL A 417 9.39 -10.19 -7.29
CA VAL A 417 10.39 -9.12 -7.19
C VAL A 417 10.40 -8.36 -8.52
N PHE A 418 9.87 -7.13 -8.53
CA PHE A 418 9.77 -6.29 -9.72
C PHE A 418 10.97 -5.35 -9.88
N ALA A 419 11.53 -4.87 -8.77
CA ALA A 419 12.60 -3.89 -8.77
C ALA A 419 13.62 -4.17 -7.65
N GLY A 420 14.68 -3.37 -7.60
CA GLY A 420 15.67 -3.43 -6.53
C GLY A 420 16.71 -4.55 -6.66
N SER A 421 17.61 -4.58 -5.68
CA SER A 421 18.78 -5.48 -5.62
C SER A 421 18.43 -6.93 -5.30
N LEU A 422 17.18 -7.20 -4.89
CA LEU A 422 16.69 -8.56 -4.66
C LEU A 422 16.55 -9.37 -5.95
N ARG A 423 16.64 -8.73 -7.11
CA ARG A 423 16.53 -9.39 -8.40
C ARG A 423 17.87 -9.99 -8.81
N GLU A 424 17.86 -11.26 -9.24
CA GLU A 424 19.04 -11.90 -9.81
C GLU A 424 19.45 -11.21 -11.13
N GLU A 425 20.70 -10.72 -11.20
CA GLU A 425 21.27 -10.01 -12.36
C GLU A 425 21.41 -10.88 -13.62
N SER A 426 21.17 -12.19 -13.54
CA SER A 426 21.40 -13.16 -14.63
C SER A 426 20.55 -12.97 -15.89
N ASP A 427 19.74 -11.92 -15.94
CA ASP A 427 18.78 -11.64 -16.98
C ASP A 427 19.26 -10.46 -17.85
N HIS A 428 20.31 -10.63 -18.67
CA HIS A 428 20.86 -9.57 -19.54
C HIS A 428 20.37 -9.61 -21.01
N GLY A 429 19.35 -10.40 -21.33
CA GLY A 429 18.73 -10.38 -22.67
C GLY A 429 17.77 -9.21 -22.85
N GLY A 430 17.91 -8.38 -23.89
CA GLY A 430 17.11 -7.16 -24.13
C GLY A 430 15.66 -7.36 -24.59
N GLY A 431 15.01 -8.46 -24.21
CA GLY A 431 13.59 -8.73 -24.51
C GLY A 431 12.66 -8.33 -23.35
N GLU A 432 11.36 -8.26 -23.64
CA GLU A 432 10.31 -8.20 -22.61
C GLU A 432 10.45 -9.40 -21.69
N LYS A 433 10.65 -9.14 -20.39
CA LYS A 433 10.92 -10.17 -19.39
C LYS A 433 9.70 -10.32 -18.51
N SER A 434 9.03 -11.46 -18.66
CA SER A 434 7.99 -11.83 -17.72
C SER A 434 8.60 -12.02 -16.34
N VAL A 435 8.13 -11.24 -15.36
CA VAL A 435 8.47 -11.44 -13.96
C VAL A 435 7.75 -12.70 -13.49
N GLY A 436 8.50 -13.67 -12.99
CA GLY A 436 7.95 -14.93 -12.48
C GLY A 436 7.16 -14.72 -11.19
N ALA A 437 5.89 -14.35 -11.30
CA ALA A 437 4.98 -14.36 -10.17
C ALA A 437 4.84 -15.76 -9.59
N ARG A 438 4.90 -15.86 -8.27
CA ARG A 438 4.71 -17.12 -7.56
C ARG A 438 3.56 -16.99 -6.58
N THR A 439 2.83 -18.09 -6.41
CA THR A 439 1.88 -18.23 -5.32
C THR A 439 2.65 -18.28 -4.00
N VAL A 440 2.43 -17.30 -3.13
CA VAL A 440 3.07 -17.21 -1.80
C VAL A 440 2.14 -17.69 -0.68
N TYR A 441 0.83 -17.76 -0.94
CA TYR A 441 -0.12 -18.34 0.00
C TYR A 441 -1.41 -18.77 -0.73
N VAL A 442 -1.90 -19.95 -0.39
CA VAL A 442 -3.22 -20.44 -0.81
C VAL A 442 -4.02 -20.62 0.47
N ARG A 443 -5.20 -20.02 0.54
CA ARG A 443 -6.07 -20.24 1.69
C ARG A 443 -6.69 -21.64 1.60
N ASP A 444 -6.77 -22.32 2.74
CA ASP A 444 -7.41 -23.62 2.79
C ASP A 444 -8.91 -23.50 2.44
N SER A 445 -9.34 -24.34 1.51
CA SER A 445 -10.62 -24.24 0.79
C SER A 445 -11.86 -24.55 1.64
N ALA A 446 -11.68 -25.09 2.85
CA ALA A 446 -12.76 -25.49 3.74
C ALA A 446 -13.41 -24.28 4.46
N GLY A 447 -14.19 -23.50 3.70
CA GLY A 447 -15.18 -22.59 4.25
C GLY A 447 -14.75 -21.13 4.40
N SER A 448 -13.62 -20.71 3.84
CA SER A 448 -13.16 -19.33 3.95
C SER A 448 -13.72 -18.39 2.88
N GLY A 449 -14.15 -17.19 3.28
CA GLY A 449 -14.64 -16.14 2.37
C GLY A 449 -13.57 -15.60 1.41
N ASN A 450 -14.02 -14.89 0.36
CA ASN A 450 -13.11 -14.19 -0.57
C ASN A 450 -12.31 -13.10 0.17
N TRP A 451 -11.12 -12.77 -0.32
CA TRP A 451 -10.34 -11.67 0.24
C TRP A 451 -10.93 -10.32 -0.12
N THR A 452 -10.90 -9.40 0.83
CA THR A 452 -11.56 -8.09 0.71
C THR A 452 -10.61 -6.91 0.83
N ALA A 453 -9.49 -7.09 1.52
CA ALA A 453 -8.43 -6.09 1.64
C ALA A 453 -7.12 -6.77 2.01
N MET A 454 -6.01 -6.10 1.73
CA MET A 454 -4.67 -6.55 2.05
C MET A 454 -3.80 -5.38 2.49
N ASP A 455 -2.83 -5.66 3.36
CA ASP A 455 -1.70 -4.77 3.60
C ASP A 455 -0.39 -5.55 3.65
N TYR A 456 0.71 -4.89 3.28
CA TYR A 456 2.04 -5.48 3.22
C TYR A 456 3.10 -4.50 3.72
N VAL A 457 3.89 -4.94 4.71
CA VAL A 457 5.05 -4.18 5.21
C VAL A 457 6.32 -4.93 4.85
N GLU A 458 6.97 -4.50 3.77
CA GLU A 458 8.13 -5.17 3.19
C GLU A 458 9.31 -5.31 4.16
N GLU A 459 9.65 -4.24 4.89
CA GLU A 459 10.74 -4.21 5.88
C GLU A 459 10.57 -5.22 7.01
N LEU A 460 9.32 -5.62 7.29
CA LEU A 460 8.99 -6.59 8.33
C LEU A 460 8.67 -7.95 7.75
N GLY A 461 8.48 -8.07 6.43
CA GLY A 461 8.10 -9.30 5.76
C GLY A 461 6.70 -9.77 6.13
N VAL A 462 5.78 -8.87 6.51
CA VAL A 462 4.46 -9.27 7.02
C VAL A 462 3.32 -8.85 6.09
N VAL A 463 2.34 -9.73 5.93
CA VAL A 463 1.12 -9.48 5.15
C VAL A 463 -0.10 -9.69 6.03
N ALA A 464 -1.10 -8.83 5.91
CA ALA A 464 -2.41 -9.02 6.51
C ALA A 464 -3.46 -9.17 5.41
N LEU A 465 -4.32 -10.17 5.53
CA LEU A 465 -5.38 -10.48 4.57
C LEU A 465 -6.73 -10.50 5.27
N ALA A 466 -7.63 -9.60 4.87
CA ALA A 466 -9.01 -9.57 5.36
C ALA A 466 -9.93 -10.42 4.47
N SER A 467 -11.06 -10.87 5.02
CA SER A 467 -12.05 -11.66 4.28
C SER A 467 -13.49 -11.19 4.47
N THR A 468 -14.36 -11.62 3.56
CA THR A 468 -15.82 -11.37 3.64
C THR A 468 -16.48 -12.01 4.87
N GLN A 469 -15.82 -12.94 5.55
CA GLN A 469 -16.36 -13.62 6.73
C GLN A 469 -15.92 -13.00 8.05
N GLY A 470 -15.10 -11.95 8.01
CA GLY A 470 -14.58 -11.31 9.20
C GLY A 470 -13.32 -11.95 9.78
N VAL A 471 -12.70 -12.88 9.06
CA VAL A 471 -11.40 -13.47 9.42
C VAL A 471 -10.27 -12.61 8.84
N VAL A 472 -9.24 -12.38 9.64
CA VAL A 472 -7.96 -11.80 9.24
C VAL A 472 -6.88 -12.85 9.36
N THR A 473 -6.11 -13.03 8.29
CA THR A 473 -4.93 -13.90 8.23
C THR A 473 -3.69 -13.02 8.21
N VAL A 474 -2.76 -13.23 9.13
CA VAL A 474 -1.46 -12.55 9.16
C VAL A 474 -0.37 -13.55 8.82
N LEU A 475 0.44 -13.21 7.83
CA LEU A 475 1.54 -14.04 7.33
C LEU A 475 2.86 -13.34 7.64
N GLU A 476 3.86 -14.08 8.06
CA GLU A 476 5.25 -13.59 8.13
C GLU A 476 6.13 -14.37 7.17
N PHE A 477 6.94 -13.66 6.40
CA PHE A 477 7.97 -14.19 5.53
C PHE A 477 9.33 -13.99 6.19
N GLY A 478 10.14 -15.06 6.22
CA GLY A 478 11.50 -15.03 6.75
C GLY A 478 11.64 -15.66 8.12
#